data_AF-A0A1D2N838-F1
#
_entry.id   AF-A0A1D2N838-F1
#
_cell.length_a   1.000
_cell.length_b   1.000
_cell.length_c   1.000
_cell.angle_alpha   90.00
_cell.angle_beta   90.00
_cell.angle_gamma   90.00
#
_symmetry.space_group_name_H-M   'P 1'
#
loop_
_entity.id
_entity.type
_entity.pdbx_description
1 polymer ?
#
loop_
_entity_poly.entity_id
_entity_poly.type
_entity_poly.pdbx_seq_one_letter_code
_entity_poly.pdbx_strand_id
1 'polypeptide(L)'
;MKELENRLNRDITEREEVISTMGKRKSRKKPPAKARSIQPLDTQFNCPFCNHESSCEVKMDRTRKTAKISCHICMECFQTQIHNLSEPVDVYNDWIDACEEAN
;
A
#
# COMPACT_ATOMS: atom_id res chain seq x y z
N MET A 1 -37.93 27.12 -22.17
CA MET A 1 -37.01 28.16 -21.66
C MET A 1 -37.30 28.56 -20.21
N LYS A 2 -38.57 28.73 -19.80
CA LYS A 2 -38.97 29.07 -18.42
C LYS A 2 -38.60 28.04 -17.33
N GLU A 3 -38.27 26.80 -17.69
CA GLU A 3 -37.91 25.74 -16.73
C GLU A 3 -36.40 25.69 -16.40
N LEU A 4 -35.55 26.31 -17.23
CA LEU A 4 -34.13 26.49 -16.91
C LEU A 4 -33.90 27.73 -16.04
N GLU A 5 -34.69 28.79 -16.22
CA GLU A 5 -34.67 29.99 -15.36
C GLU A 5 -35.16 29.67 -13.94
N ASN A 6 -36.20 28.83 -13.79
CA ASN A 6 -36.63 28.36 -12.47
C ASN A 6 -35.66 27.37 -11.80
N ARG A 7 -34.73 26.76 -12.54
CA ARG A 7 -33.66 25.93 -11.97
C ARG A 7 -32.50 26.79 -11.47
N LEU A 8 -32.09 27.81 -12.21
CA LEU A 8 -31.08 28.77 -11.74
C LEU A 8 -31.56 29.60 -10.55
N ASN A 9 -32.82 30.04 -10.55
CA ASN A 9 -33.39 30.85 -9.45
C ASN A 9 -33.62 30.05 -8.15
N ARG A 10 -33.57 28.71 -8.20
CA ARG A 10 -33.66 27.84 -7.02
C ARG A 10 -32.30 27.66 -6.34
N ASP A 11 -31.21 27.75 -7.09
CA ASP A 11 -29.83 27.66 -6.58
C ASP A 11 -29.32 28.99 -5.96
N ILE A 12 -29.93 30.12 -6.30
CA ILE A 12 -29.54 31.45 -5.78
C ILE A 12 -30.08 31.69 -4.35
N THR A 13 -31.26 31.16 -4.00
CA THR A 13 -31.91 31.39 -2.70
C THR A 13 -31.32 30.60 -1.51
N GLU A 14 -30.38 29.68 -1.70
CA GLU A 14 -29.83 28.86 -0.60
C GLU A 14 -28.41 29.25 -0.14
N ARG A 15 -27.75 30.23 -0.79
CA ARG A 15 -26.34 30.56 -0.53
C ARG A 15 -26.08 31.86 0.24
N GLU A 16 -27.09 32.68 0.53
CA GLU A 16 -26.88 34.03 1.08
C GLU A 16 -27.33 34.25 2.53
N GLU A 17 -27.51 33.21 3.37
CA GLU A 17 -28.10 33.45 4.71
C GLU A 17 -27.43 32.80 5.93
N VAL A 18 -26.09 32.63 5.97
CA VAL A 18 -25.42 32.32 7.25
C VAL A 18 -24.06 33.02 7.43
N ILE A 19 -24.08 34.35 7.43
CA ILE A 19 -23.12 35.13 8.24
C ILE A 19 -23.90 35.81 9.35
N SER A 20 -24.01 35.15 10.50
CA SER A 20 -24.49 35.77 11.72
C SER A 20 -23.79 35.20 12.95
N THR A 21 -23.06 36.07 13.64
CA THR A 21 -22.66 36.05 15.06
C THR A 21 -21.45 35.20 15.48
N MET A 22 -20.46 35.89 16.07
CA MET A 22 -19.37 35.33 16.88
C MET A 22 -19.94 34.62 18.12
N GLY A 23 -20.31 33.35 17.96
CA GLY A 23 -20.76 32.46 19.02
C GLY A 23 -19.77 31.31 19.22
N LYS A 24 -19.19 31.21 20.43
CA LYS A 24 -18.34 30.12 20.90
C LYS A 24 -18.95 28.74 20.56
N ARG A 25 -18.46 28.06 19.52
CA ARG A 25 -18.87 26.69 19.19
C ARG A 25 -17.76 25.72 19.59
N LYS A 26 -18.09 24.89 20.58
CA LYS A 26 -17.28 23.79 21.15
C LYS A 26 -16.47 23.09 20.07
N SER A 27 -15.15 22.97 20.30
CA SER A 27 -14.29 22.06 19.56
C SER A 27 -14.86 20.64 19.65
N ARG A 28 -15.58 20.21 18.62
CA ARG A 28 -15.87 18.81 18.42
C ARG A 28 -14.58 18.22 17.85
N LYS A 29 -13.71 17.72 18.74
CA LYS A 29 -12.55 16.92 18.33
C LYS A 29 -13.07 15.85 17.36
N LYS A 30 -12.63 15.91 16.10
CA LYS A 30 -12.89 14.81 15.16
C LYS A 30 -12.25 13.56 15.80
N PRO A 31 -12.97 12.43 15.89
CA PRO A 31 -12.34 11.20 16.33
C PRO A 31 -11.12 10.94 15.42
N PRO A 32 -10.01 10.42 15.97
CA PRO A 32 -8.85 10.09 15.16
C PRO A 32 -9.32 9.23 13.99
N ALA A 33 -8.93 9.60 12.77
CA ALA A 33 -9.23 8.81 11.59
C ALA A 33 -8.81 7.37 11.89
N LYS A 34 -9.73 6.42 11.75
CA LYS A 34 -9.42 4.99 11.92
C LYS A 34 -8.18 4.72 11.08
N ALA A 35 -7.10 4.27 11.73
CA ALA A 35 -5.87 3.89 11.04
C ALA A 35 -6.28 2.98 9.88
N ARG A 36 -5.96 3.39 8.65
CA ARG A 36 -6.14 2.53 7.49
C ARG A 36 -5.37 1.26 7.84
N SER A 37 -6.05 0.11 7.86
CA SER A 37 -5.39 -1.16 8.06
C SER A 37 -4.25 -1.22 7.05
N ILE A 38 -3.02 -1.15 7.52
CA ILE A 38 -1.85 -1.50 6.73
C ILE A 38 -2.06 -2.98 6.45
N GLN A 39 -2.70 -3.28 5.33
CA GLN A 39 -2.81 -4.66 4.88
C GLN A 39 -1.36 -5.08 4.60
N PRO A 40 -0.92 -6.22 5.16
CA PRO A 40 0.40 -6.73 4.81
C PRO A 40 0.45 -6.88 3.29
N LEU A 41 1.47 -6.31 2.65
CA LEU A 41 1.69 -6.51 1.22
C LEU A 41 1.76 -8.02 0.96
N ASP A 42 1.07 -8.48 -0.08
CA ASP A 42 1.11 -9.88 -0.47
C ASP A 42 2.55 -10.28 -0.80
N THR A 43 3.09 -11.24 -0.05
CA THR A 43 4.45 -11.78 -0.25
C THR A 43 4.45 -12.93 -1.25
N GLN A 44 3.60 -12.85 -2.28
CA GLN A 44 3.44 -13.90 -3.28
C GLN A 44 4.27 -13.54 -4.52
N PHE A 45 5.39 -14.26 -4.72
CA PHE A 45 6.31 -14.04 -5.83
C PHE A 45 6.39 -15.26 -6.75
N ASN A 46 6.75 -15.02 -8.02
CA ASN A 46 6.89 -16.05 -9.04
C ASN A 46 8.34 -16.54 -9.11
N CYS A 47 8.57 -17.85 -9.17
CA CYS A 47 9.92 -18.38 -9.22
C CYS A 47 10.58 -18.17 -10.61
N PRO A 48 11.81 -17.63 -10.70
CA PRO A 48 12.52 -17.46 -11.98
C PRO A 48 12.90 -18.79 -12.66
N PHE A 49 12.97 -19.89 -11.92
CA PHE A 49 13.38 -21.19 -12.44
C PHE A 49 12.20 -22.03 -12.96
N CYS A 50 11.12 -22.14 -12.16
CA CYS A 50 9.99 -23.02 -12.49
C CYS A 50 8.74 -22.28 -12.97
N ASN A 51 8.76 -20.94 -12.97
CA ASN A 51 7.73 -20.05 -13.50
C ASN A 51 6.31 -20.29 -12.95
N HIS A 52 6.19 -20.93 -11.78
CA HIS A 52 4.92 -21.10 -11.09
C HIS A 52 4.57 -19.87 -10.27
N GLU A 53 3.30 -19.46 -10.36
CA GLU A 53 2.76 -18.33 -9.63
C GLU A 53 2.74 -18.57 -8.11
N SER A 54 3.04 -17.53 -7.33
CA SER A 54 2.95 -17.55 -5.86
C SER A 54 3.69 -18.72 -5.19
N SER A 55 4.81 -19.14 -5.79
CA SER A 55 5.54 -20.35 -5.38
C SER A 55 6.70 -20.07 -4.41
N CYS A 56 7.03 -18.80 -4.20
CA CYS A 56 8.17 -18.36 -3.40
C CYS A 56 7.75 -17.76 -2.06
N GLU A 57 8.37 -18.23 -0.98
CA GLU A 57 8.23 -17.70 0.38
C GLU A 57 9.50 -16.93 0.78
N VAL A 58 9.32 -15.76 1.39
CA VAL A 58 10.42 -14.92 1.88
C VAL A 58 10.40 -14.87 3.41
N LYS A 59 11.53 -15.22 4.03
CA LYS A 59 11.76 -15.13 5.49
C LYS A 59 12.79 -14.05 5.78
N MET A 60 12.33 -12.96 6.40
CA MET A 60 13.16 -11.81 6.79
C MET A 60 13.66 -11.97 8.23
N ASP A 61 14.97 -12.12 8.42
CA ASP A 61 15.61 -12.07 9.75
C ASP A 61 16.34 -10.73 9.93
N ARG A 62 15.63 -9.78 10.56
CA ARG A 62 16.16 -8.44 10.85
C ARG A 62 17.23 -8.45 11.95
N THR A 63 17.28 -9.46 12.80
CA THR A 63 18.30 -9.55 13.86
C THR A 63 19.67 -9.86 13.27
N ARG A 64 19.69 -10.75 12.27
CA ARG A 64 20.89 -11.16 11.54
C ARG A 64 21.11 -10.38 10.25
N LYS A 65 20.27 -9.37 9.97
CA LYS A 65 20.30 -8.57 8.72
C LYS A 65 20.37 -9.46 7.48
N THR A 66 19.62 -10.55 7.50
CA THR A 66 19.65 -11.58 6.46
C THR A 66 18.22 -11.94 6.07
N ALA A 67 17.98 -12.14 4.78
CA ALA A 67 16.73 -12.71 4.30
C ALA A 67 16.99 -13.97 3.49
N LYS A 68 16.02 -14.89 3.53
CA LYS A 68 16.04 -16.11 2.74
C LYS A 68 14.76 -16.20 1.91
N ILE A 69 14.91 -16.44 0.63
CA ILE A 69 13.82 -16.78 -0.29
C ILE A 69 13.93 -18.27 -0.66
N SER A 70 12.79 -18.95 -0.72
CA SER A 70 12.72 -20.36 -1.11
C SER A 70 11.49 -20.64 -1.96
N CYS A 71 11.66 -21.40 -3.04
CA CYS A 71 10.55 -21.90 -3.85
C CYS A 71 10.05 -23.25 -3.31
N HIS A 72 8.74 -23.43 -3.15
CA HIS A 72 8.16 -24.71 -2.72
C HIS A 72 8.09 -25.78 -3.82
N ILE A 73 8.31 -25.40 -5.09
CA ILE A 73 8.14 -26.29 -6.24
C ILE A 73 9.49 -26.83 -6.72
N CYS A 74 10.43 -25.95 -7.09
CA CYS A 74 11.78 -26.38 -7.50
C CYS A 74 12.76 -26.54 -6.33
N MET A 75 12.36 -26.18 -5.10
CA MET A 75 13.19 -26.25 -3.88
C MET A 75 14.47 -25.41 -3.89
N GLU A 76 14.64 -24.53 -4.89
CA GLU A 76 15.76 -23.59 -4.93
C GLU A 76 15.64 -22.55 -3.81
N CYS A 77 16.78 -22.16 -3.23
CA CYS A 77 16.81 -21.19 -2.14
C CYS A 77 18.00 -20.22 -2.26
N PHE A 78 17.73 -18.97 -1.95
CA PHE A 78 18.71 -17.89 -2.03
C PHE A 78 18.70 -17.08 -0.74
N GLN A 79 19.86 -16.53 -0.37
CA GLN A 79 20.06 -15.75 0.84
C GLN A 79 20.78 -14.46 0.50
N THR A 80 20.19 -13.32 0.90
CA THR A 80 20.76 -11.98 0.71
C THR A 80 20.85 -11.23 2.04
N GLN A 81 21.67 -10.18 2.07
CA GLN A 81 21.72 -9.24 3.20
C GLN A 81 20.60 -8.21 3.10
N ILE A 82 20.00 -7.84 4.22
CA ILE A 82 18.91 -6.85 4.28
C ILE A 82 19.21 -5.74 5.29
N HIS A 83 18.63 -4.57 5.05
CA HIS A 83 18.63 -3.44 5.97
C HIS A 83 17.24 -3.21 6.58
N ASN A 84 17.14 -2.21 7.47
CA ASN A 84 15.91 -1.94 8.23
C ASN A 84 14.72 -1.48 7.38
N LEU A 85 14.99 -0.97 6.17
CA LEU A 85 13.97 -0.50 5.23
C LEU A 85 13.72 -1.52 4.12
N SER A 86 14.39 -2.68 4.16
CA SER A 86 14.20 -3.72 3.15
C SER A 86 12.86 -4.40 3.30
N GLU A 87 12.20 -4.57 2.17
CA GLU A 87 10.93 -5.25 2.01
C GLU A 87 11.15 -6.61 1.32
N PRO A 88 10.21 -7.56 1.44
CA PRO A 88 10.31 -8.86 0.79
C PRO A 88 10.50 -8.79 -0.73
N VAL A 89 10.02 -7.71 -1.37
CA VAL A 89 10.22 -7.46 -2.80
C VAL A 89 11.68 -7.17 -3.15
N ASP A 90 12.42 -6.49 -2.26
CA ASP A 90 13.84 -6.22 -2.49
C ASP A 90 14.63 -7.53 -2.55
N VAL A 91 14.32 -8.47 -1.66
CA VAL A 91 14.93 -9.81 -1.62
C VAL A 91 14.61 -10.62 -2.88
N TYR A 92 13.40 -10.45 -3.41
CA TYR A 92 13.02 -11.09 -4.67
C TYR A 92 13.83 -10.52 -5.84
N ASN A 93 13.96 -9.19 -5.94
CA ASN A 93 14.75 -8.54 -6.99
C ASN A 93 16.23 -8.95 -6.91
N ASP A 94 16.82 -8.92 -5.71
CA ASP A 94 18.20 -9.39 -5.48
C ASP A 94 18.40 -10.83 -5.98
N TRP A 95 17.39 -11.69 -5.81
CA TRP A 95 17.46 -13.07 -6.29
C TRP A 95 17.43 -13.15 -7.82
N ILE A 96 16.59 -12.34 -8.47
CA ILE A 96 16.57 -12.25 -9.94
C ILE A 96 17.93 -11.78 -10.46
N ASP A 97 18.46 -10.68 -9.92
CA ASP A 97 19.75 -10.12 -10.32
C ASP A 97 20.89 -11.13 -10.13
N ALA A 98 20.92 -11.83 -9.00
CA ALA A 98 21.91 -12.88 -8.73
C ALA A 98 21.78 -14.09 -9.69
N CYS A 99 20.57 -14.39 -10.16
CA CYS A 99 20.35 -15.44 -11.16
C CYS A 99 20.79 -15.00 -12.56
N GLU A 100 20.67 -13.71 -12.90
CA GLU A 100 21.17 -13.16 -14.16
C GLU A 100 22.71 -13.11 -14.19
N GLU A 101 23.35 -12.72 -13.09
CA GLU A 101 24.83 -12.66 -13.01
C GLU A 101 25.50 -14.04 -13.07
N ALA A 102 24.82 -15.09 -12.62
CA ALA A 102 25.36 -16.45 -12.60
C ALA A 102 25.33 -17.16 -13.96
N ASN A 103 24.65 -16.60 -14.98
CA ASN A 103 24.47 -17.18 -16.32
C ASN A 103 25.25 -16.43 -17.40
#